data_AF-A0A3M1A1V9-F1
#
_entry.id   AF-A0A3M1A1V9-F1
#
_cell.length_a   1.000
_cell.length_b   1.000
_cell.length_c   1.000
_cell.angle_alpha   90.00
_cell.angle_beta   90.00
_cell.angle_gamma   90.00
#
_symmetry.space_group_name_H-M   'P 1'
#
loop_
_entity.id
_entity.type
_entity.pdbx_description
1 polymer ?
#
loop_
_entity_poly.entity_id
_entity_poly.type
_entity_poly.pdbx_seq_one_letter_code
_entity_poly.pdbx_strand_id
1 'polypeptide(L)'
;MSSIMIYGDYGQLPANILEHICKKGIPIIIHRRNVAKPIYICSPLRADIQDTISKQMIFRANGHKVRHIARQIIKAKFKAMKWLIPNYELPTKEMTLKEIRQLEALHAKRYWSEYYKKLGFKKSKRRENGMIASSLNALSKFLSGIVLRWITYHHLSPFHGFLHVTTDYPALVYDLMEPYRGHFELIAFKQFKTVKDPDQNKGVVGMVINAAKEGLNENIYTGLTRQIVTRHELYHGIVLSLKNYLLGNQRSFMIPTVDQPNGGRPKKVCFRLYGRQAGKTDFWQKAREAADAENKRNSLSE
;
A
#
# COMPACT_ATOMS: atom_id res chain seq x y z
N MET A 1 10.95 3.61 -12.18
CA MET A 1 10.22 4.76 -12.76
C MET A 1 9.68 5.65 -11.64
N SER A 2 9.81 6.96 -11.74
CA SER A 2 9.59 7.93 -10.64
C SER A 2 8.25 8.69 -10.77
N SER A 3 7.73 9.26 -9.68
CA SER A 3 6.63 10.25 -9.69
C SER A 3 7.15 11.57 -9.11
N ILE A 4 6.46 12.67 -9.41
CA ILE A 4 6.82 13.99 -8.88
C ILE A 4 5.76 14.37 -7.83
N MET A 5 6.18 14.46 -6.56
CA MET A 5 5.34 14.97 -5.48
C MET A 5 5.78 16.38 -5.12
N ILE A 6 4.87 17.33 -5.29
CA ILE A 6 5.05 18.72 -4.90
C ILE A 6 4.32 18.91 -3.58
N TYR A 7 5.05 19.15 -2.50
CA TYR A 7 4.49 19.28 -1.15
C TYR A 7 4.73 20.69 -0.62
N GLY A 8 3.66 21.37 -0.19
CA GLY A 8 3.71 22.73 0.35
C GLY A 8 3.40 23.78 -0.70
N ASP A 9 4.04 24.94 -0.56
CA ASP A 9 3.91 26.03 -1.51
C ASP A 9 4.89 25.85 -2.66
N TYR A 10 4.48 26.23 -3.87
CA TYR A 10 5.29 26.06 -5.08
C TYR A 10 5.01 27.19 -6.07
N GLY A 11 6.03 27.57 -6.83
CA GLY A 11 5.94 28.62 -7.85
C GLY A 11 5.13 28.19 -9.08
N GLN A 12 5.06 29.05 -10.09
CA GLN A 12 4.41 28.71 -11.36
C GLN A 12 5.13 27.53 -12.02
N LEU A 13 4.35 26.53 -12.45
CA LEU A 13 4.85 25.41 -13.26
C LEU A 13 4.60 25.73 -14.74
N PRO A 14 5.67 25.93 -15.54
CA PRO A 14 5.52 26.16 -16.98
C PRO A 14 4.72 25.04 -17.67
N ALA A 15 3.82 25.42 -18.57
CA ALA A 15 2.94 24.47 -19.26
C ALA A 15 3.73 23.41 -20.07
N ASN A 16 4.83 23.83 -20.72
CA ASN A 16 5.71 22.93 -21.47
C ASN A 16 6.35 21.84 -20.58
N ILE A 17 6.67 22.14 -19.32
CA ILE A 17 7.16 21.16 -18.35
C ILE A 17 6.06 20.17 -17.99
N LEU A 18 4.86 20.64 -17.68
CA LEU A 18 3.71 19.78 -17.39
C LEU A 18 3.39 18.85 -18.57
N GLU A 19 3.39 19.37 -19.79
CA GLU A 19 3.20 18.58 -21.00
C GLU A 19 4.29 17.52 -21.17
N HIS A 20 5.56 17.87 -20.96
CA HIS A 20 6.66 16.91 -21.09
C HIS A 20 6.53 15.79 -20.06
N ILE A 21 6.21 16.13 -18.81
CA ILE A 21 5.99 15.18 -17.72
C ILE A 21 4.82 14.24 -18.05
N CYS A 22 3.69 14.80 -18.52
CA CYS A 22 2.53 14.03 -18.96
C CYS A 22 2.84 13.14 -20.18
N LYS A 23 3.59 13.62 -21.19
CA LYS A 23 4.02 12.82 -22.34
C LYS A 23 4.89 11.64 -21.92
N LYS A 24 5.67 11.78 -20.85
CA LYS A 24 6.50 10.71 -20.26
C LYS A 24 5.73 9.76 -19.35
N GLY A 25 4.43 9.96 -19.14
CA GLY A 25 3.64 9.09 -18.27
C GLY A 25 3.93 9.26 -16.77
N ILE A 26 4.57 10.36 -16.37
CA ILE A 26 4.99 10.61 -14.99
C ILE A 26 3.87 11.38 -14.27
N PRO A 27 3.23 10.82 -13.23
CA PRO A 27 2.18 11.53 -12.52
C PRO A 27 2.74 12.61 -11.60
N ILE A 28 2.05 13.75 -11.57
CA ILE A 28 2.33 14.86 -10.65
C ILE A 28 1.28 14.86 -9.56
N ILE A 29 1.73 14.88 -8.32
CA ILE A 29 0.90 14.89 -7.13
C ILE A 29 1.19 16.17 -6.37
N ILE A 30 0.20 17.04 -6.29
CA ILE A 30 0.33 18.33 -5.64
C ILE A 30 -0.43 18.28 -4.32
N HIS A 31 0.29 18.51 -3.22
CA HIS A 31 -0.27 18.56 -1.89
C HIS A 31 -0.04 19.93 -1.26
N ARG A 32 -1.10 20.73 -1.08
CA ARG A 32 -1.06 22.03 -0.40
C ARG A 32 -1.53 21.93 1.04
N ARG A 33 -1.03 22.83 1.91
CA ARG A 33 -1.42 22.87 3.33
C ARG A 33 -2.90 23.18 3.53
N ASN A 34 -3.49 24.02 2.66
CA ASN A 34 -4.87 24.50 2.75
C ASN A 34 -5.83 23.77 1.80
N VAL A 35 -5.36 22.76 1.07
CA VAL A 35 -6.23 21.95 0.21
C VAL A 35 -6.41 20.59 0.88
N ALA A 36 -7.64 20.29 1.27
CA ALA A 36 -7.96 19.04 1.99
C ALA A 36 -7.63 17.78 1.17
N LYS A 37 -7.59 17.90 -0.16
CA LYS A 37 -7.32 16.81 -1.08
C LYS A 37 -6.12 17.11 -1.98
N PRO A 38 -5.25 16.14 -2.22
CA PRO A 38 -4.21 16.28 -3.22
C PRO A 38 -4.80 16.47 -4.62
N ILE A 39 -4.15 17.31 -5.43
CA ILE A 39 -4.45 17.48 -6.87
C ILE A 39 -3.57 16.50 -7.63
N TYR A 40 -4.17 15.81 -8.60
CA TYR A 40 -3.51 14.80 -9.41
C TYR A 40 -3.51 15.23 -10.87
N ILE A 41 -2.32 15.34 -11.46
CA ILE A 41 -2.14 15.56 -12.90
C ILE A 41 -1.56 14.28 -13.49
N CYS A 42 -2.32 13.66 -14.37
CA CYS A 42 -2.02 12.38 -14.97
C CYS A 42 -2.12 12.48 -16.50
N SER A 43 -1.37 11.65 -17.22
CA SER A 43 -1.48 11.52 -18.67
C SER A 43 -2.88 11.08 -19.09
N PRO A 44 -3.36 11.49 -20.27
CA PRO A 44 -4.66 11.06 -20.79
C PRO A 44 -4.70 9.54 -20.96
N LEU A 45 -5.91 8.99 -20.85
CA LEU A 45 -6.18 7.57 -21.08
C LEU A 45 -5.91 7.25 -22.55
N ARG A 46 -5.13 6.20 -22.80
CA ARG A 46 -4.98 5.65 -24.16
C ARG A 46 -6.23 4.84 -24.49
N ALA A 47 -6.77 5.01 -25.69
CA ALA A 47 -7.71 4.07 -26.26
C ALA A 47 -6.91 2.80 -26.63
N ASP A 48 -6.75 1.88 -25.66
CA ASP A 48 -6.09 0.61 -25.88
C ASP A 48 -7.11 -0.53 -26.06
N ILE A 49 -6.64 -1.67 -26.58
CA ILE A 49 -7.44 -2.90 -26.78
C ILE A 49 -7.81 -3.55 -25.42
N GLN A 50 -7.20 -3.12 -24.33
CA GLN A 50 -7.32 -3.73 -23.00
C GLN A 50 -7.99 -2.74 -22.04
N ASP A 51 -9.27 -2.44 -22.31
CA ASP A 51 -10.09 -1.47 -21.57
C ASP A 51 -10.25 -1.84 -20.08
N THR A 52 -9.23 -1.50 -19.30
CA THR A 52 -9.14 -1.80 -17.88
C THR A 52 -10.16 -1.03 -17.07
N ILE A 53 -10.58 0.16 -17.52
CA ILE A 53 -11.53 1.02 -16.81
C ILE A 53 -12.93 0.46 -16.92
N SER A 54 -13.40 0.11 -18.12
CA SER A 54 -14.72 -0.51 -18.26
C SER A 54 -14.76 -1.84 -17.51
N LYS A 55 -13.69 -2.65 -17.55
CA LYS A 55 -13.62 -3.88 -16.74
C LYS A 55 -13.67 -3.59 -15.24
N GLN A 56 -12.99 -2.54 -14.78
CA GLN A 56 -13.05 -2.10 -13.39
C GLN A 56 -14.47 -1.70 -12.98
N MET A 57 -15.19 -0.95 -13.83
CA MET A 57 -16.59 -0.55 -13.60
C MET A 57 -17.53 -1.76 -13.57
N ILE A 58 -17.37 -2.70 -14.52
CA ILE A 58 -18.16 -3.94 -14.56
C ILE A 58 -17.93 -4.79 -13.30
N PHE A 59 -16.68 -4.97 -12.88
CA PHE A 59 -16.37 -5.73 -11.66
C PHE A 59 -16.93 -5.05 -10.42
N ARG A 60 -17.00 -3.72 -10.43
CA ARG A 60 -17.54 -2.93 -9.33
C ARG A 60 -19.06 -3.00 -9.24
N ALA A 61 -19.76 -3.07 -10.37
CA ALA A 61 -21.20 -3.34 -10.41
C ALA A 61 -21.54 -4.77 -9.93
N ASN A 62 -20.59 -5.71 -10.04
CA ASN A 62 -20.77 -7.08 -9.60
C ASN A 62 -20.46 -7.28 -8.11
N GLY A 63 -21.51 -7.42 -7.28
CA GLY A 63 -21.38 -7.61 -5.84
C GLY A 63 -20.47 -8.77 -5.40
N HIS A 64 -20.44 -9.89 -6.14
CA HIS A 64 -19.56 -11.02 -5.80
C HIS A 64 -18.09 -10.69 -6.03
N LYS A 65 -17.78 -10.01 -7.13
CA LYS A 65 -16.41 -9.59 -7.48
C LYS A 65 -15.88 -8.53 -6.51
N VAL A 66 -16.71 -7.55 -6.16
CA VAL A 66 -16.39 -6.53 -5.14
C VAL A 66 -16.07 -7.18 -3.80
N ARG A 67 -16.95 -8.06 -3.30
CA ARG A 67 -16.72 -8.78 -2.04
C ARG A 67 -15.45 -9.62 -2.09
N HIS A 68 -15.20 -10.32 -3.20
CA HIS A 68 -13.95 -11.07 -3.36
C HIS A 68 -12.71 -10.19 -3.23
N ILE A 69 -12.65 -9.06 -3.94
CA ILE A 69 -11.52 -8.14 -3.90
C ILE A 69 -11.34 -7.55 -2.50
N ALA A 70 -12.42 -7.04 -1.89
CA ALA A 70 -12.41 -6.47 -0.55
C ALA A 70 -11.89 -7.47 0.50
N ARG A 71 -12.30 -8.74 0.43
CA ARG A 71 -11.79 -9.79 1.34
C ARG A 71 -10.29 -10.01 1.19
N GLN A 72 -9.76 -10.03 -0.02
CA GLN A 72 -8.32 -10.20 -0.22
C GLN A 72 -7.53 -9.03 0.37
N ILE A 73 -8.03 -7.80 0.17
CA ILE A 73 -7.43 -6.58 0.74
C ILE A 73 -7.39 -6.67 2.28
N ILE A 74 -8.51 -6.97 2.92
CA ILE A 74 -8.59 -7.05 4.39
C ILE A 74 -7.73 -8.19 4.94
N LYS A 75 -7.73 -9.37 4.30
CA LYS A 75 -6.86 -10.49 4.69
C LYS A 75 -5.39 -10.10 4.68
N ALA A 76 -4.95 -9.40 3.63
CA ALA A 76 -3.56 -8.94 3.53
C ALA A 76 -3.25 -7.80 4.52
N LYS A 77 -4.17 -6.85 4.71
CA LYS A 77 -4.06 -5.78 5.72
C LYS A 77 -3.84 -6.34 7.12
N PHE A 78 -4.68 -7.28 7.55
CA PHE A 78 -4.57 -7.88 8.89
C PHE A 78 -3.26 -8.64 9.06
N LYS A 79 -2.82 -9.36 8.01
CA LYS A 79 -1.50 -10.01 8.00
C LYS A 79 -0.36 -9.00 8.20
N ALA A 80 -0.41 -7.84 7.54
CA ALA A 80 0.60 -6.79 7.71
C ALA A 80 0.58 -6.12 9.11
N MET A 81 -0.53 -6.22 9.85
CA MET A 81 -0.69 -5.71 11.21
C MET A 81 -0.40 -6.75 12.30
N LYS A 82 -0.03 -7.99 11.91
CA LYS A 82 0.17 -9.12 12.82
C LYS A 82 1.27 -8.88 13.86
N TRP A 83 2.24 -8.01 13.56
CA TRP A 83 3.32 -7.65 14.50
C TRP A 83 2.81 -7.00 15.78
N LEU A 84 1.62 -6.38 15.76
CA LEU A 84 1.01 -5.76 16.93
C LEU A 84 -0.22 -6.53 17.42
N ILE A 85 -1.05 -7.00 16.50
CA ILE A 85 -2.28 -7.75 16.80
C ILE A 85 -2.15 -9.14 16.14
N PRO A 86 -1.59 -10.15 16.83
CA PRO A 86 -1.32 -11.45 16.23
C PRO A 86 -2.59 -12.28 15.97
N ASN A 87 -3.64 -12.04 16.77
CA ASN A 87 -4.91 -12.77 16.72
C ASN A 87 -6.02 -11.87 16.17
N TYR A 88 -6.52 -12.21 14.98
CA TYR A 88 -7.58 -11.49 14.29
C TYR A 88 -8.50 -12.45 13.54
N GLU A 89 -9.76 -12.07 13.42
CA GLU A 89 -10.75 -12.77 12.61
C GLU A 89 -10.57 -12.40 11.14
N LEU A 90 -10.76 -13.38 10.25
CA LEU A 90 -10.67 -13.17 8.80
C LEU A 90 -12.07 -13.10 8.18
N PRO A 91 -12.27 -12.28 7.14
CA PRO A 91 -13.57 -12.21 6.50
C PRO A 91 -13.92 -13.51 5.76
N THR A 92 -15.15 -13.98 5.95
CA THR A 92 -15.70 -15.21 5.35
C THR A 92 -16.28 -14.95 3.96
N LYS A 93 -16.70 -16.00 3.24
CA LYS A 93 -17.19 -15.84 1.85
C LYS A 93 -18.61 -15.25 1.80
N GLU A 94 -19.34 -15.39 2.89
CA GLU A 94 -20.75 -15.09 3.07
C GLU A 94 -20.95 -13.62 3.46
N MET A 95 -19.96 -13.03 4.14
CA MET A 95 -19.99 -11.62 4.57
C MET A 95 -20.21 -10.66 3.40
N THR A 96 -21.16 -9.74 3.60
CA THR A 96 -21.43 -8.56 2.80
C THR A 96 -20.28 -7.55 2.87
N LEU A 97 -20.25 -6.59 1.94
CA LEU A 97 -19.25 -5.53 1.97
C LEU A 97 -19.35 -4.66 3.25
N LYS A 98 -20.56 -4.47 3.79
CA LYS A 98 -20.80 -3.72 5.02
C LYS A 98 -20.17 -4.43 6.22
N GLU A 99 -20.38 -5.74 6.35
CA GLU A 99 -19.80 -6.56 7.42
C GLU A 99 -18.28 -6.60 7.32
N ILE A 100 -17.71 -6.73 6.11
CA ILE A 100 -16.25 -6.67 5.90
C ILE A 100 -15.67 -5.34 6.40
N ARG A 101 -16.34 -4.21 6.14
CA ARG A 101 -15.93 -2.89 6.64
C ARG A 101 -16.09 -2.76 8.16
N GLN A 102 -17.13 -3.34 8.75
CA GLN A 102 -17.31 -3.35 10.20
C GLN A 102 -16.21 -4.15 10.90
N LEU A 103 -15.87 -5.33 10.36
CA LEU A 103 -14.74 -6.14 10.84
C LEU A 103 -13.42 -5.36 10.77
N GLU A 104 -13.17 -4.67 9.67
CA GLU A 104 -12.00 -3.79 9.52
C GLU A 104 -11.96 -2.68 10.57
N ALA A 105 -13.10 -2.02 10.83
CA ALA A 105 -13.18 -0.93 11.80
C ALA A 105 -12.92 -1.41 13.23
N LEU A 106 -13.44 -2.58 13.61
CA LEU A 106 -13.19 -3.20 14.92
C LEU A 106 -11.71 -3.55 15.08
N HIS A 107 -11.10 -4.17 14.05
CA HIS A 107 -9.68 -4.48 14.06
C HIS A 107 -8.82 -3.22 14.14
N ALA A 108 -9.14 -2.18 13.35
CA ALA A 108 -8.42 -0.91 13.36
C ALA A 108 -8.50 -0.21 14.72
N LYS A 109 -9.67 -0.21 15.38
CA LYS A 109 -9.83 0.32 16.74
C LYS A 109 -8.88 -0.36 17.72
N ARG A 110 -8.83 -1.71 17.71
CA ARG A 110 -7.94 -2.50 18.57
C ARG A 110 -6.47 -2.22 18.26
N TYR A 111 -6.09 -2.23 16.98
CA TYR A 111 -4.74 -1.97 16.51
C TYR A 111 -4.24 -0.59 16.98
N TRP A 112 -4.99 0.48 16.74
CA TRP A 112 -4.57 1.82 17.14
C TRP A 112 -4.50 1.98 18.66
N SER A 113 -5.42 1.35 19.41
CA SER A 113 -5.37 1.37 20.87
C SER A 113 -4.07 0.74 21.39
N GLU A 114 -3.67 -0.42 20.87
CA GLU A 114 -2.40 -1.05 21.26
C GLU A 114 -1.19 -0.27 20.74
N TYR A 115 -1.29 0.35 19.57
CA TYR A 115 -0.20 1.13 18.96
C TYR A 115 0.19 2.31 19.86
N TYR A 116 -0.78 3.13 20.25
CA TYR A 116 -0.52 4.29 21.12
C TYR A 116 -0.17 3.85 22.55
N LYS A 117 -0.80 2.79 23.08
CA LYS A 117 -0.44 2.22 24.38
C LYS A 117 1.03 1.77 24.42
N LYS A 118 1.51 1.07 23.39
CA LYS A 118 2.92 0.64 23.31
C LYS A 118 3.89 1.81 23.13
N LEU A 119 3.46 2.94 22.58
CA LEU A 119 4.24 4.19 22.53
C LEU A 119 4.20 5.00 23.86
N GLY A 120 3.37 4.61 24.83
CA GLY A 120 3.22 5.33 26.11
C GLY A 120 2.04 6.31 26.16
N PHE A 121 1.26 6.43 25.10
CA PHE A 121 0.16 7.39 24.95
C PHE A 121 -1.22 6.74 25.14
N LYS A 122 -1.51 6.22 26.35
CA LYS A 122 -2.69 5.36 26.61
C LYS A 122 -4.06 5.98 26.29
N LYS A 123 -4.19 7.32 26.34
CA LYS A 123 -5.45 8.02 26.08
C LYS A 123 -5.55 8.55 24.64
N SER A 124 -4.48 8.47 23.87
CA SER A 124 -4.42 9.08 22.56
C SER A 124 -5.09 8.25 21.48
N LYS A 125 -5.61 8.94 20.47
CA LYS A 125 -6.31 8.34 19.32
C LYS A 125 -5.62 8.73 18.03
N ARG A 126 -5.76 7.87 17.01
CA ARG A 126 -5.19 8.10 15.66
C ARG A 126 -5.58 9.43 15.01
N ARG A 127 -6.76 9.96 15.36
CA ARG A 127 -7.32 11.21 14.78
C ARG A 127 -7.08 12.44 15.66
N GLU A 128 -6.34 12.32 16.75
CA GLU A 128 -5.96 13.49 17.54
C GLU A 128 -4.89 14.32 16.82
N ASN A 129 -4.88 15.62 17.11
CA ASN A 129 -3.86 16.53 16.61
C ASN A 129 -2.56 16.30 17.40
N GLY A 130 -1.49 15.91 16.69
CA GLY A 130 -0.17 15.65 17.25
C GLY A 130 0.87 15.36 16.16
N MET A 131 2.16 15.40 16.49
CA MET A 131 3.23 15.10 15.52
C MET A 131 3.23 13.62 15.11
N ILE A 132 2.81 12.69 15.98
CA ILE A 132 2.69 11.27 15.62
C ILE A 132 1.63 11.11 14.52
N ALA A 133 0.43 11.66 14.74
CA ALA A 133 -0.66 11.60 13.77
C ALA A 133 -0.29 12.31 12.46
N SER A 134 0.38 13.47 12.55
CA SER A 134 0.87 14.21 11.39
C SER A 134 1.89 13.41 10.58
N SER A 135 2.82 12.71 11.24
CA SER A 135 3.82 11.86 10.60
C SER A 135 3.20 10.67 9.89
N LEU A 136 2.24 10.00 10.54
CA LEU A 136 1.50 8.89 9.94
C LEU A 136 0.63 9.35 8.76
N ASN A 137 0.09 10.57 8.81
CA ASN A 137 -0.64 11.17 7.69
C ASN A 137 0.28 11.50 6.52
N ALA A 138 1.45 12.09 6.79
CA ALA A 138 2.47 12.37 5.79
C ALA A 138 2.96 11.08 5.12
N LEU A 139 3.23 10.04 5.91
CA LEU A 139 3.58 8.71 5.43
C LEU A 139 2.50 8.12 4.52
N SER A 140 1.23 8.19 4.93
CA SER A 140 0.11 7.70 4.12
C SER A 140 0.01 8.43 2.78
N LYS A 141 0.23 9.74 2.75
CA LYS A 141 0.23 10.57 1.52
C LYS A 141 1.42 10.25 0.61
N PHE A 142 2.59 10.02 1.19
CA PHE A 142 3.77 9.60 0.46
C PHE A 142 3.54 8.25 -0.22
N LEU A 143 3.04 7.25 0.51
CA LEU A 143 2.74 5.92 -0.03
C LEU A 143 1.60 5.95 -1.05
N SER A 144 0.56 6.76 -0.82
CA SER A 144 -0.56 6.90 -1.77
C SER A 144 -0.07 7.40 -3.13
N GLY A 145 0.97 8.25 -3.14
CA GLY A 145 1.56 8.73 -4.39
C GLY A 145 2.30 7.65 -5.19
N ILE A 146 2.91 6.68 -4.52
CA ILE A 146 3.55 5.52 -5.16
C ILE A 146 2.48 4.62 -5.79
N VAL A 147 1.40 4.34 -5.07
CA VAL A 147 0.29 3.50 -5.55
C VAL A 147 -0.42 4.17 -6.72
N LEU A 148 -0.73 5.46 -6.60
CA LEU A 148 -1.36 6.21 -7.68
C LEU A 148 -0.53 6.15 -8.96
N ARG A 149 0.79 6.28 -8.85
CA ARG A 149 1.67 6.18 -10.01
C ARG A 149 1.43 4.88 -10.77
N TRP A 150 1.38 3.77 -10.05
CA TRP A 150 1.15 2.47 -10.67
C TRP A 150 -0.27 2.31 -11.22
N ILE A 151 -1.29 2.81 -10.51
CA ILE A 151 -2.68 2.83 -11.00
C ILE A 151 -2.78 3.57 -12.34
N THR A 152 -2.22 4.78 -12.42
CA THR A 152 -2.22 5.59 -13.64
C THR A 152 -1.43 4.91 -14.75
N TYR A 153 -0.25 4.36 -14.44
CA TYR A 153 0.59 3.65 -15.41
C TYR A 153 -0.13 2.43 -16.02
N HIS A 154 -0.95 1.73 -15.22
CA HIS A 154 -1.73 0.58 -15.69
C HIS A 154 -3.14 0.93 -16.16
N HIS A 155 -3.42 2.21 -16.38
CA HIS A 155 -4.69 2.71 -16.90
C HIS A 155 -5.92 2.26 -16.09
N LEU A 156 -5.76 2.17 -14.77
CA LEU A 156 -6.89 1.97 -13.86
C LEU A 156 -7.40 3.34 -13.40
N SER A 157 -8.69 3.42 -13.11
CA SER A 157 -9.25 4.62 -12.52
C SER A 157 -8.93 4.66 -11.02
N PRO A 158 -8.24 5.71 -10.52
CA PRO A 158 -7.95 5.85 -9.08
C PRO A 158 -9.20 6.06 -8.24
N PHE A 159 -10.29 6.57 -8.83
CA PHE A 159 -11.53 6.87 -8.13
C PHE A 159 -12.46 5.66 -7.97
N HIS A 160 -12.16 4.52 -8.60
CA HIS A 160 -13.06 3.35 -8.64
C HIS A 160 -12.59 2.24 -7.68
N GLY A 161 -12.75 2.47 -6.38
CA GLY A 161 -12.44 1.49 -5.33
C GLY A 161 -13.47 0.35 -5.19
N PHE A 162 -13.04 -0.74 -4.58
CA PHE A 162 -13.82 -1.94 -4.24
C PHE A 162 -14.11 -2.05 -2.74
N LEU A 163 -13.19 -1.60 -1.86
CA LEU A 163 -13.40 -1.60 -0.41
C LEU A 163 -13.92 -0.25 0.05
N HIS A 164 -13.31 0.85 -0.34
CA HIS A 164 -13.75 2.20 0.04
C HIS A 164 -14.97 2.68 -0.76
N VAL A 165 -15.78 3.56 -0.16
CA VAL A 165 -16.90 4.23 -0.86
C VAL A 165 -16.29 5.26 -1.81
N THR A 166 -16.71 5.25 -3.07
CA THR A 166 -16.24 6.24 -4.04
C THR A 166 -16.99 7.52 -3.84
N THR A 167 -16.33 8.49 -3.24
CA THR A 167 -16.76 9.87 -3.28
C THR A 167 -15.83 10.60 -4.25
N ASP A 168 -15.14 11.60 -3.78
CA ASP A 168 -14.32 12.56 -4.51
C ASP A 168 -12.81 12.40 -4.21
N TYR A 169 -12.43 11.31 -3.56
CA TYR A 169 -11.04 10.93 -3.30
C TYR A 169 -10.66 9.65 -4.06
N PRO A 170 -9.37 9.39 -4.29
CA PRO A 170 -8.93 8.23 -5.06
C PRO A 170 -9.09 6.93 -4.26
N ALA A 171 -10.32 6.41 -4.20
CA ALA A 171 -10.68 5.25 -3.40
C ALA A 171 -9.84 4.00 -3.70
N LEU A 172 -9.51 3.74 -4.97
CA LEU A 172 -8.67 2.60 -5.35
C LEU A 172 -7.24 2.74 -4.79
N VAL A 173 -6.70 3.96 -4.72
CA VAL A 173 -5.38 4.19 -4.14
C VAL A 173 -5.35 3.73 -2.69
N TYR A 174 -6.36 4.10 -1.90
CA TYR A 174 -6.43 3.66 -0.50
C TYR A 174 -6.65 2.16 -0.39
N ASP A 175 -7.57 1.58 -1.18
CA ASP A 175 -7.77 0.13 -1.23
C ASP A 175 -6.48 -0.67 -1.45
N LEU A 176 -5.65 -0.26 -2.42
CA LEU A 176 -4.44 -0.98 -2.78
C LEU A 176 -3.25 -0.65 -1.87
N MET A 177 -3.35 0.41 -1.06
CA MET A 177 -2.34 0.75 -0.06
C MET A 177 -2.51 -0.06 1.23
N GLU A 178 -3.76 -0.34 1.63
CA GLU A 178 -4.10 -1.01 2.90
C GLU A 178 -3.32 -2.32 3.17
N PRO A 179 -3.09 -3.22 2.19
CA PRO A 179 -2.35 -4.46 2.40
C PRO A 179 -0.92 -4.30 2.92
N TYR A 180 -0.30 -3.14 2.69
CA TYR A 180 1.11 -2.90 3.02
C TYR A 180 1.29 -1.89 4.15
N ARG A 181 0.21 -1.20 4.52
CA ARG A 181 0.22 -0.10 5.49
C ARG A 181 0.83 -0.49 6.84
N GLY A 182 0.50 -1.68 7.34
CA GLY A 182 1.01 -2.19 8.62
C GLY A 182 2.55 -2.31 8.67
N HIS A 183 3.21 -2.60 7.55
CA HIS A 183 4.68 -2.66 7.50
C HIS A 183 5.33 -1.27 7.64
N PHE A 184 4.74 -0.26 7.00
CA PHE A 184 5.25 1.11 7.09
C PHE A 184 4.89 1.78 8.42
N GLU A 185 3.76 1.40 9.01
CA GLU A 185 3.41 1.81 10.37
C GLU A 185 4.36 1.20 11.41
N LEU A 186 4.85 -0.03 11.22
CA LEU A 186 5.93 -0.59 12.04
C LEU A 186 7.23 0.20 11.91
N ILE A 187 7.61 0.59 10.69
CA ILE A 187 8.79 1.43 10.46
C ILE A 187 8.65 2.76 11.21
N ALA A 188 7.49 3.43 11.08
CA ALA A 188 7.22 4.67 11.80
C ALA A 188 7.23 4.46 13.32
N PHE A 189 6.62 3.37 13.80
CA PHE A 189 6.59 3.01 15.23
C PHE A 189 8.00 2.93 15.82
N LYS A 190 8.93 2.27 15.12
CA LYS A 190 10.32 2.16 15.55
C LYS A 190 11.01 3.51 15.63
N GLN A 191 10.77 4.41 14.67
CA GLN A 191 11.32 5.77 14.72
C GLN A 191 10.73 6.60 15.86
N PHE A 192 9.44 6.43 16.19
CA PHE A 192 8.87 7.11 17.36
C PHE A 192 9.49 6.64 18.67
N LYS A 193 9.93 5.39 18.76
CA LYS A 193 10.60 4.84 19.95
C LYS A 193 12.02 5.37 20.17
N THR A 194 12.71 5.84 19.12
CA THR A 194 14.07 6.39 19.25
C THR A 194 14.08 7.87 19.63
N VAL A 195 12.93 8.55 19.59
CA VAL A 195 12.81 9.98 19.86
C VAL A 195 12.19 10.17 21.25
N LYS A 196 12.82 11.00 22.09
CA LYS A 196 12.20 11.47 23.34
C LYS A 196 11.04 12.41 22.99
N ASP A 197 9.86 12.15 23.55
CA ASP A 197 8.63 12.93 23.34
C ASP A 197 8.30 13.17 21.85
N PRO A 198 8.06 12.10 21.06
CA PRO A 198 7.88 12.20 19.61
C PRO A 198 6.71 13.09 19.19
N ASP A 199 5.71 13.29 20.05
CA ASP A 199 4.54 14.10 19.72
C ASP A 199 4.81 15.63 19.76
N GLN A 200 5.93 16.05 20.38
CA GLN A 200 6.37 17.46 20.44
C GLN A 200 7.48 17.78 19.43
N ASN A 201 8.09 16.75 18.82
CA ASN A 201 9.23 16.93 17.92
C ASN A 201 8.79 17.13 16.47
N LYS A 202 8.91 18.35 15.94
CA LYS A 202 8.56 18.68 14.54
C LYS A 202 9.41 17.93 13.50
N GLY A 203 10.64 17.54 13.84
CA GLY A 203 11.54 16.79 12.95
C GLY A 203 11.13 15.34 12.71
N VAL A 204 10.24 14.79 13.56
CA VAL A 204 9.82 13.39 13.51
C VAL A 204 9.13 13.02 12.19
N VAL A 205 8.44 13.97 11.55
CA VAL A 205 7.82 13.78 10.25
C VAL A 205 8.87 13.43 9.19
N GLY A 206 9.97 14.20 9.14
CA GLY A 206 11.06 13.98 8.20
C GLY A 206 11.77 12.64 8.45
N MET A 207 12.01 12.31 9.72
CA MET A 207 12.61 11.03 10.12
C MET A 207 11.78 9.84 9.64
N VAL A 208 10.47 9.86 9.88
CA VAL A 208 9.56 8.79 9.44
C VAL A 208 9.55 8.65 7.92
N ILE A 209 9.53 9.76 7.18
CA ILE A 209 9.55 9.72 5.71
C ILE A 209 10.87 9.15 5.19
N ASN A 210 12.02 9.51 5.78
CA ASN A 210 13.31 8.98 5.36
C ASN A 210 13.44 7.48 5.67
N ALA A 211 13.03 7.05 6.86
CA ALA A 211 12.99 5.63 7.21
C ALA A 211 12.04 4.84 6.28
N ALA A 212 10.92 5.43 5.86
CA ALA A 212 10.03 4.80 4.89
C ALA A 212 10.64 4.69 3.49
N LYS A 213 11.45 5.67 3.04
CA LYS A 213 12.20 5.59 1.77
C LYS A 213 13.22 4.46 1.80
N GLU A 214 13.93 4.29 2.92
CA GLU A 214 14.84 3.16 3.12
C GLU A 214 14.08 1.84 3.09
N GLY A 215 12.99 1.74 3.87
CA GLY A 215 12.12 0.56 3.93
C GLY A 215 11.50 0.14 2.59
N LEU A 216 11.30 1.08 1.67
CA LEU A 216 10.85 0.80 0.30
C LEU A 216 11.89 0.03 -0.53
N ASN A 217 13.19 0.26 -0.29
CA ASN A 217 14.30 -0.34 -1.03
C ASN A 217 14.77 -1.67 -0.43
N GLU A 218 14.28 -2.03 0.75
CA GLU A 218 14.64 -3.28 1.41
C GLU A 218 14.14 -4.49 0.63
N ASN A 219 15.02 -5.48 0.49
CA ASN A 219 14.71 -6.76 -0.13
C ASN A 219 13.85 -7.63 0.77
N ILE A 220 12.80 -8.18 0.19
CA ILE A 220 11.83 -9.06 0.82
C ILE A 220 11.51 -10.23 -0.10
N TYR A 221 11.18 -11.37 0.50
CA TYR A 221 10.67 -12.51 -0.25
C TYR A 221 9.14 -12.39 -0.40
N THR A 222 8.66 -12.61 -1.63
CA THR A 222 7.22 -12.79 -1.89
C THR A 222 6.93 -14.19 -2.39
N GLY A 223 6.06 -14.90 -1.67
CA GLY A 223 5.72 -16.29 -1.96
C GLY A 223 4.80 -16.42 -3.16
N LEU A 224 4.07 -15.36 -3.51
CA LEU A 224 3.12 -15.36 -4.62
C LEU A 224 3.81 -15.55 -5.98
N THR A 225 4.91 -14.82 -6.23
CA THR A 225 5.69 -14.91 -7.47
C THR A 225 7.02 -15.65 -7.30
N ARG A 226 7.41 -16.02 -6.07
CA ARG A 226 8.72 -16.61 -5.71
C ARG A 226 9.89 -15.75 -6.15
N GLN A 227 9.86 -14.50 -5.72
CA GLN A 227 10.88 -13.53 -6.05
C GLN A 227 11.38 -12.84 -4.78
N ILE A 228 12.64 -12.44 -4.81
CA ILE A 228 13.17 -11.45 -3.87
C ILE A 228 13.03 -10.11 -4.58
N VAL A 229 12.20 -9.24 -4.01
CA VAL A 229 11.83 -7.93 -4.57
C VAL A 229 12.00 -6.86 -3.51
N THR A 230 11.94 -5.59 -3.89
CA THR A 230 11.84 -4.52 -2.90
C THR A 230 10.39 -4.33 -2.46
N ARG A 231 10.14 -3.68 -1.32
CA ARG A 231 8.75 -3.36 -0.91
C ARG A 231 8.04 -2.44 -1.89
N HIS A 232 8.78 -1.56 -2.55
CA HIS A 232 8.24 -0.71 -3.62
C HIS A 232 7.58 -1.53 -4.73
N GLU A 233 8.17 -2.66 -5.08
CA GLU A 233 7.65 -3.55 -6.13
C GLU A 233 6.38 -4.30 -5.72
N LEU A 234 6.08 -4.43 -4.42
CA LEU A 234 4.77 -4.95 -3.98
C LEU A 234 3.62 -4.03 -4.36
N TYR A 235 3.83 -2.71 -4.28
CA TYR A 235 2.83 -1.72 -4.72
C TYR A 235 2.59 -1.78 -6.23
N HIS A 236 3.61 -2.10 -7.02
CA HIS A 236 3.40 -2.39 -8.45
C HIS A 236 2.66 -3.72 -8.61
N GLY A 237 3.08 -4.74 -7.87
CA GLY A 237 2.55 -6.09 -7.92
C GLY A 237 1.06 -6.21 -7.63
N ILE A 238 0.54 -5.47 -6.65
CA ILE A 238 -0.90 -5.48 -6.37
C ILE A 238 -1.70 -4.88 -7.53
N VAL A 239 -1.17 -3.84 -8.19
CA VAL A 239 -1.81 -3.21 -9.35
C VAL A 239 -1.79 -4.16 -10.55
N LEU A 240 -0.65 -4.83 -10.81
CA LEU A 240 -0.55 -5.86 -11.84
C LEU A 240 -1.51 -7.02 -11.60
N SER A 241 -1.62 -7.48 -10.36
CA SER A 241 -2.54 -8.55 -9.99
C SER A 241 -3.99 -8.15 -10.22
N LEU A 242 -4.36 -6.92 -9.84
CA LEU A 242 -5.71 -6.40 -10.08
C LEU A 242 -5.99 -6.31 -11.58
N LYS A 243 -5.09 -5.70 -12.37
CA LYS A 243 -5.22 -5.62 -13.83
C LYS A 243 -5.44 -6.99 -14.46
N ASN A 244 -4.60 -7.97 -14.14
CA ASN A 244 -4.73 -9.33 -14.70
C ASN A 244 -6.03 -10.02 -14.27
N TYR A 245 -6.54 -9.73 -13.07
CA TYR A 245 -7.82 -10.24 -12.63
C TYR A 245 -9.00 -9.59 -13.38
N LEU A 246 -8.95 -8.27 -13.60
CA LEU A 246 -9.98 -7.52 -14.33
C LEU A 246 -10.06 -7.94 -15.81
N LEU A 247 -8.91 -8.19 -16.43
CA LEU A 247 -8.82 -8.65 -17.83
C LEU A 247 -9.13 -10.14 -18.01
N GLY A 248 -9.35 -10.89 -16.93
CA GLY A 248 -9.66 -12.32 -16.99
C GLY A 248 -8.46 -13.24 -17.19
N ASN A 249 -7.24 -12.70 -17.25
CA ASN A 249 -6.00 -13.47 -17.35
C ASN A 249 -5.78 -14.36 -16.12
N GLN A 250 -6.28 -13.93 -14.95
CA GLN A 250 -6.15 -14.67 -13.69
C GLN A 250 -7.53 -15.01 -13.10
N ARG A 251 -7.70 -16.23 -12.57
CA ARG A 251 -8.99 -16.70 -12.00
C ARG A 251 -9.42 -15.95 -10.73
N SER A 252 -8.46 -15.48 -9.93
CA SER A 252 -8.73 -14.84 -8.65
C SER A 252 -7.78 -13.67 -8.44
N PHE A 253 -8.26 -12.60 -7.80
CA PHE A 253 -7.37 -11.56 -7.30
C PHE A 253 -6.50 -12.13 -6.18
N MET A 254 -5.17 -11.95 -6.27
CA MET A 254 -4.19 -12.43 -5.29
C MET A 254 -3.19 -11.33 -4.98
N ILE A 255 -3.03 -10.97 -3.71
CA ILE A 255 -2.16 -9.86 -3.32
C ILE A 255 -0.75 -10.41 -3.03
N PRO A 256 0.31 -9.90 -3.67
CA PRO A 256 1.67 -10.28 -3.30
C PRO A 256 1.95 -9.72 -1.90
N THR A 257 2.29 -10.60 -0.95
CA THR A 257 2.63 -10.23 0.43
C THR A 257 4.07 -10.55 0.73
N VAL A 258 4.57 -10.01 1.84
CA VAL A 258 5.81 -10.49 2.46
C VAL A 258 5.56 -11.88 3.03
N ASP A 259 6.39 -12.84 2.66
CA ASP A 259 6.20 -14.26 2.97
C ASP A 259 7.50 -14.91 3.44
N GLN A 260 7.36 -16.13 3.97
CA GLN A 260 8.48 -17.03 4.23
C GLN A 260 8.70 -17.96 3.03
N PRO A 261 9.95 -18.29 2.67
CA PRO A 261 10.25 -19.29 1.65
C PRO A 261 9.67 -20.63 2.06
N ASN A 262 8.78 -21.19 1.25
CA ASN A 262 8.21 -22.52 1.47
C ASN A 262 8.48 -23.45 0.28
N GLY A 263 8.86 -24.69 0.60
CA GLY A 263 8.90 -25.78 -0.37
C GLY A 263 7.47 -26.13 -0.80
N GLY A 264 7.19 -26.18 -2.10
CA GLY A 264 5.85 -26.50 -2.61
C GLY A 264 5.70 -26.17 -4.09
N ARG A 265 4.49 -26.33 -4.64
CA ARG A 265 4.16 -25.89 -6.00
C ARG A 265 3.87 -24.38 -6.03
N PRO A 266 4.44 -23.60 -6.96
CA PRO A 266 4.14 -22.17 -7.06
C PRO A 266 2.67 -21.95 -7.46
N LYS A 267 2.09 -20.86 -6.95
CA LYS A 267 0.77 -20.40 -7.43
C LYS A 267 0.93 -19.94 -8.88
N LYS A 268 0.00 -20.34 -9.75
CA LYS A 268 -0.03 -19.87 -11.14
C LYS A 268 -0.53 -18.42 -11.16
N VAL A 269 0.36 -17.49 -11.48
CA VAL A 269 0.10 -16.05 -11.61
C VAL A 269 0.51 -15.58 -12.99
N CYS A 270 -0.23 -14.61 -13.54
CA CYS A 270 -0.03 -14.10 -14.90
C CYS A 270 0.83 -12.83 -14.95
N PHE A 271 1.52 -12.52 -13.86
CA PHE A 271 2.40 -11.36 -13.76
C PHE A 271 3.69 -11.74 -13.02
N ARG A 272 4.71 -10.89 -13.20
CA ARG A 272 6.00 -10.98 -12.53
C ARG A 272 6.35 -9.60 -11.97
N LEU A 273 7.13 -9.59 -10.89
CA LEU A 273 7.67 -8.37 -10.30
C LEU A 273 9.10 -8.13 -10.77
N TYR A 274 9.58 -6.90 -10.67
CA TYR A 274 10.99 -6.61 -10.95
C TYR A 274 11.84 -7.02 -9.74
N GLY A 275 12.54 -8.14 -9.86
CA GLY A 275 13.39 -8.65 -8.79
C GLY A 275 13.99 -10.01 -9.11
N ARG A 276 14.82 -10.50 -8.20
CA ARG A 276 15.55 -11.75 -8.35
C ARG A 276 14.57 -12.93 -8.33
N GLN A 277 14.66 -13.81 -9.33
CA GLN A 277 13.78 -14.98 -9.47
C GLN A 277 14.42 -16.25 -8.92
N ALA A 278 13.56 -17.18 -8.50
CA ALA A 278 13.96 -18.55 -8.20
C ALA A 278 14.55 -19.23 -9.45
N GLY A 279 15.82 -19.62 -9.38
CA GLY A 279 16.56 -20.33 -10.43
C GLY A 279 17.56 -21.33 -9.81
N LYS A 280 18.45 -21.91 -10.63
CA LYS A 280 19.49 -22.89 -10.20
C LYS A 280 20.66 -22.25 -9.40
N THR A 281 20.41 -21.19 -8.62
CA THR A 281 21.42 -20.38 -7.91
C THR A 281 21.21 -20.37 -6.39
N ASP A 282 22.03 -19.62 -5.64
CA ASP A 282 21.93 -19.28 -4.20
C ASP A 282 20.61 -18.59 -3.78
N PHE A 283 19.62 -18.55 -4.67
CA PHE A 283 18.33 -17.89 -4.46
C PHE A 283 17.67 -18.30 -3.15
N TRP A 284 17.61 -19.60 -2.84
CA TRP A 284 16.90 -20.07 -1.65
C TRP A 284 17.59 -19.67 -0.35
N GLN A 285 18.92 -19.59 -0.36
CA GLN A 285 19.69 -19.05 0.76
C GLN A 285 19.36 -17.56 0.93
N LYS A 286 19.45 -16.77 -0.14
CA LYS A 286 19.13 -15.33 -0.11
C LYS A 286 17.68 -15.05 0.25
N ALA A 287 16.76 -15.91 -0.16
CA ALA A 287 15.34 -15.78 0.18
C ALA A 287 15.11 -16.02 1.68
N ARG A 288 15.83 -16.98 2.29
CA ARG A 288 15.81 -17.20 3.75
C ARG A 288 16.43 -16.03 4.48
N GLU A 289 17.60 -15.55 4.06
CA GLU A 289 18.25 -14.36 4.64
C GLU A 289 17.31 -13.14 4.65
N ALA A 290 16.62 -12.87 3.52
CA ALA A 290 15.66 -11.78 3.43
C ALA A 290 14.44 -11.97 4.35
N ALA A 291 13.98 -13.20 4.50
CA ALA A 291 12.82 -13.52 5.32
C ALA A 291 13.14 -13.53 6.84
N ASP A 292 14.36 -13.93 7.21
CA ASP A 292 14.88 -13.88 8.57
C ASP A 292 15.13 -12.42 9.00
N ALA A 293 15.71 -11.60 8.11
CA ALA A 293 15.83 -10.17 8.32
C ALA A 293 14.46 -9.52 8.56
N GLU A 294 13.43 -9.97 7.83
CA GLU A 294 12.07 -9.49 8.05
C GLU A 294 11.46 -9.96 9.37
N ASN A 295 11.68 -11.21 9.78
CA ASN A 295 11.20 -11.71 11.08
C ASN A 295 11.84 -10.92 12.23
N LYS A 296 13.15 -10.68 12.18
CA LYS A 296 13.86 -9.84 13.16
C LYS A 296 13.36 -8.39 13.17
N ARG A 297 12.88 -7.89 12.03
CA ARG A 297 12.24 -6.57 11.97
C ARG A 297 10.84 -6.59 12.62
N ASN A 298 10.06 -7.65 12.41
CA ASN A 298 8.70 -7.77 12.93
C ASN A 298 8.66 -8.10 14.42
N SER A 299 9.74 -8.65 15.01
CA SER A 299 9.85 -8.72 16.46
C SER A 299 9.97 -7.30 17.02
N LEU A 300 8.98 -6.91 17.82
CA LEU A 300 9.13 -5.84 18.78
C LEU A 300 10.18 -6.32 19.78
N SER A 301 11.44 -5.91 19.61
CA SER A 301 12.44 -6.09 20.66
C SER A 301 11.85 -5.47 21.94
N GLU A 302 11.75 -6.30 22.99
CA GLU A 302 11.23 -5.91 24.30
C GLU A 302 11.94 -4.68 24.87
#